data_AF-A0A2S7FFC0-F1
#
_entry.id   AF-A0A2S7FFC0-F1
#
_cell.length_a   1.000
_cell.length_b   1.000
_cell.length_c   1.000
_cell.angle_alpha   90.00
_cell.angle_beta   90.00
_cell.angle_gamma   90.00
#
_symmetry.space_group_name_H-M   'P 1'
#
loop_
_entity.id
_entity.type
_entity.pdbx_description
1 polymer ?
#
loop_
_entity_poly.entity_id
_entity_poly.type
_entity_poly.pdbx_seq_one_letter_code
_entity_poly.pdbx_strand_id
1 'polypeptide(L)'
;MFKERLEEYRNKLHLNKSEMAHKLNVSEGYYSLIENGKRYPPSKAFLEKLVAYSELPEEHWLYGIDKNEYINTREDFKSLKKALDTILEIGSFASIDDFFDEENNPKDSLGKLLISALKSDISSLIAKRNNVNL
;
A
#
# COMPACT_ATOMS: atom_id res chain seq x y z
N MET A 1 1.60 -16.78 -10.07
CA MET A 1 2.77 -15.88 -10.12
C MET A 1 2.35 -14.46 -10.53
N PHE A 2 3.20 -13.43 -10.34
CA PHE A 2 2.85 -12.01 -10.65
C PHE A 2 2.23 -11.84 -12.04
N LYS A 3 2.87 -12.41 -13.07
CA LYS A 3 2.42 -12.31 -14.46
C LYS A 3 1.03 -12.91 -14.69
N GLU A 4 0.75 -14.05 -14.08
CA GLU A 4 -0.55 -14.75 -14.17
C GLU A 4 -1.63 -13.92 -13.49
N ARG A 5 -1.36 -13.36 -12.31
CA ARG A 5 -2.29 -12.45 -11.63
C ARG A 5 -2.61 -11.22 -12.47
N LEU A 6 -1.58 -10.63 -13.10
CA LEU A 6 -1.76 -9.45 -13.95
C LEU A 6 -2.59 -9.78 -15.19
N GLU A 7 -2.31 -10.90 -15.84
CA GLU A 7 -3.07 -11.39 -16.98
C GLU A 7 -4.52 -11.72 -16.61
N GLU A 8 -4.75 -12.45 -15.52
CA GLU A 8 -6.08 -12.76 -15.01
C GLU A 8 -6.87 -11.50 -14.68
N TYR A 9 -6.24 -10.53 -14.02
CA TYR A 9 -6.88 -9.26 -13.69
C TYR A 9 -7.27 -8.47 -14.94
N ARG A 10 -6.36 -8.35 -15.91
CA ARG A 10 -6.66 -7.72 -17.19
C ARG A 10 -7.81 -8.43 -17.92
N ASN A 11 -7.81 -9.77 -17.93
CA ASN A 11 -8.85 -10.58 -18.56
C ASN A 11 -10.22 -10.41 -17.86
N LYS A 12 -10.25 -10.30 -16.52
CA LYS A 12 -11.48 -9.99 -15.74
C LYS A 12 -12.08 -8.63 -16.09
N LEU A 13 -11.24 -7.68 -16.48
CA LEU A 13 -11.68 -6.36 -16.96
C LEU A 13 -12.07 -6.36 -18.45
N HIS A 14 -11.94 -7.50 -19.14
CA HIS A 14 -12.16 -7.63 -20.59
C HIS A 14 -11.29 -6.69 -21.43
N LEU A 15 -10.07 -6.39 -20.97
CA LEU A 15 -9.14 -5.49 -21.66
C LEU A 15 -8.06 -6.26 -22.43
N ASN A 16 -7.62 -5.72 -23.56
CA ASN A 16 -6.39 -6.14 -24.21
C ASN A 16 -5.16 -5.46 -23.56
N LYS A 17 -3.94 -5.89 -23.93
CA LYS A 17 -2.68 -5.38 -23.35
C LYS A 17 -2.48 -3.88 -23.56
N SER A 18 -2.88 -3.36 -24.72
CA SER A 18 -2.78 -1.94 -25.08
C SER A 18 -3.72 -1.09 -24.22
N GLU A 19 -4.97 -1.53 -24.09
CA GLU A 19 -5.99 -0.86 -23.27
C GLU A 19 -5.60 -0.83 -21.80
N MET A 20 -5.08 -1.95 -21.26
CA MET A 20 -4.61 -2.01 -19.88
C MET A 20 -3.39 -1.12 -19.65
N ALA A 21 -2.44 -1.08 -20.59
CA ALA A 21 -1.31 -0.18 -20.52
C ALA A 21 -1.76 1.29 -20.50
N HIS A 22 -2.75 1.65 -21.31
CA HIS A 22 -3.34 2.98 -21.33
C HIS A 22 -4.04 3.31 -20.00
N LYS A 23 -4.81 2.38 -19.42
CA LYS A 23 -5.45 2.54 -18.10
C LYS A 23 -4.42 2.77 -16.99
N LEU A 24 -3.30 2.05 -17.03
CA LEU A 24 -2.20 2.21 -16.10
C LEU A 24 -1.27 3.39 -16.46
N ASN A 25 -1.54 4.15 -17.51
CA ASN A 25 -0.69 5.23 -18.01
C ASN A 25 0.80 4.81 -18.13
N VAL A 26 1.05 3.70 -18.83
CA VAL A 26 2.37 3.16 -19.16
C VAL A 26 2.44 2.78 -20.63
N SER A 27 3.64 2.63 -21.19
CA SER A 27 3.77 2.19 -22.58
C SER A 27 3.35 0.73 -22.74
N GLU A 28 2.68 0.42 -23.86
CA GLU A 28 2.24 -0.93 -24.20
C GLU A 28 3.37 -1.95 -24.21
N GLY A 29 4.53 -1.56 -24.76
CA GLY A 29 5.72 -2.40 -24.76
C GLY A 29 6.21 -2.73 -23.35
N TYR A 30 6.18 -1.74 -22.43
CA TYR A 30 6.58 -1.98 -21.05
C TYR A 30 5.59 -2.87 -20.31
N TYR A 31 4.29 -2.63 -20.47
CA TYR A 31 3.23 -3.49 -19.92
C TYR A 31 3.39 -4.94 -20.42
N SER A 32 3.59 -5.12 -21.73
CA SER A 32 3.76 -6.43 -22.35
C SER A 32 4.99 -7.17 -21.83
N LEU A 33 6.11 -6.47 -21.58
CA LEU A 33 7.30 -7.10 -20.98
C LEU A 33 7.02 -7.63 -19.57
N ILE A 34 6.23 -6.90 -18.79
CA ILE A 34 5.86 -7.29 -17.42
C ILE A 34 4.88 -8.48 -17.47
N GLU A 35 3.78 -8.38 -18.20
CA GLU A 35 2.76 -9.45 -18.27
C GLU A 35 3.30 -10.72 -18.93
N ASN A 36 4.27 -10.62 -19.84
CA ASN A 36 4.94 -11.80 -20.38
C ASN A 36 6.01 -12.39 -19.43
N GLY A 37 6.21 -11.80 -18.24
CA GLY A 37 7.22 -12.22 -17.27
C GLY A 37 8.67 -11.95 -17.69
N LYS A 38 8.89 -11.18 -18.75
CA LYS A 38 10.23 -10.82 -19.26
C LYS A 38 10.90 -9.72 -18.42
N ARG A 39 10.14 -9.01 -17.59
CA ARG A 39 10.65 -8.00 -16.67
C ARG A 39 10.02 -8.16 -15.29
N TYR A 40 10.81 -8.72 -14.37
CA TYR A 40 10.46 -8.91 -12.97
C TYR A 40 11.69 -8.66 -12.07
N PRO A 41 11.53 -8.00 -10.90
CA PRO A 41 10.31 -7.34 -10.42
C PRO A 41 9.93 -6.13 -11.30
N PRO A 42 8.63 -5.75 -11.34
CA PRO A 42 8.22 -4.49 -11.97
C PRO A 42 8.86 -3.29 -11.26
N SER A 43 8.87 -2.12 -11.91
CA SER A 43 9.33 -0.90 -11.24
C SER A 43 8.34 -0.50 -10.13
N LYS A 44 8.84 0.18 -9.09
CA LYS A 44 8.00 0.75 -8.03
C LYS A 44 6.88 1.64 -8.61
N ALA A 45 7.22 2.48 -9.59
CA ALA A 45 6.26 3.35 -10.26
C ALA A 45 5.15 2.57 -11.01
N PHE A 46 5.47 1.42 -11.62
CA PHE A 46 4.44 0.56 -12.23
C PHE A 46 3.52 -0.03 -11.16
N LEU A 47 4.12 -0.50 -10.08
CA LEU A 47 3.42 -1.17 -8.99
C LEU A 47 2.49 -0.20 -8.26
N GLU A 48 2.93 1.03 -8.00
CA GLU A 48 2.10 2.11 -7.44
C GLU A 48 0.89 2.41 -8.33
N LYS A 49 1.07 2.50 -9.65
CA LYS A 49 -0.05 2.71 -10.59
C LYS A 49 -1.01 1.53 -10.62
N LEU A 50 -0.49 0.30 -10.58
CA LEU A 50 -1.30 -0.91 -10.55
C LEU A 50 -2.10 -1.01 -9.25
N VAL A 51 -1.49 -0.73 -8.10
CA VAL A 51 -2.15 -0.70 -6.79
C VAL A 51 -3.22 0.38 -6.77
N ALA A 52 -2.92 1.59 -7.25
CA ALA A 52 -3.89 2.68 -7.32
C ALA A 52 -5.08 2.36 -8.23
N TYR A 53 -4.85 1.68 -9.36
CA TYR A 53 -5.91 1.33 -10.31
C TYR A 53 -6.74 0.13 -9.87
N SER A 54 -6.12 -0.86 -9.22
CA SER A 54 -6.79 -2.10 -8.82
C SER A 54 -7.38 -2.08 -7.42
N GLU A 55 -6.98 -1.11 -6.60
CA GLU A 55 -7.26 -1.07 -5.17
C GLU A 55 -6.78 -2.33 -4.41
N LEU A 56 -5.93 -3.14 -5.05
CA LEU A 56 -5.31 -4.32 -4.46
C LEU A 56 -3.91 -3.95 -3.94
N PRO A 57 -3.54 -4.42 -2.75
CA PRO A 57 -2.26 -4.08 -2.14
C PRO A 57 -1.08 -4.63 -2.96
N GLU A 58 0.08 -3.98 -2.84
CA GLU A 58 1.32 -4.40 -3.50
C GLU A 58 1.66 -5.88 -3.23
N GLU A 59 1.38 -6.32 -2.01
CA GLU A 59 1.62 -7.67 -1.52
C GLU A 59 0.77 -8.73 -2.25
N HIS A 60 -0.46 -8.38 -2.65
CA HIS A 60 -1.27 -9.24 -3.52
C HIS A 60 -0.55 -9.48 -4.85
N TRP A 61 0.00 -8.41 -5.42
CA TRP A 61 0.67 -8.46 -6.71
C TRP A 61 1.99 -9.23 -6.63
N LEU A 62 2.85 -8.91 -5.66
CA LEU A 62 4.17 -9.52 -5.52
C LEU A 62 4.10 -10.96 -5.00
N TYR A 63 3.33 -11.19 -3.94
CA TYR A 63 3.37 -12.44 -3.19
C TYR A 63 2.17 -13.35 -3.45
N GLY A 64 1.08 -12.83 -4.01
CA GLY A 64 -0.12 -13.63 -4.31
C GLY A 64 -0.94 -13.99 -3.09
N ILE A 65 -0.85 -13.17 -2.04
CA ILE A 65 -1.53 -13.39 -0.77
C ILE A 65 -3.04 -13.23 -1.00
N ASP A 66 -3.80 -14.27 -0.66
CA ASP A 66 -5.26 -14.25 -0.64
C ASP A 66 -5.74 -13.38 0.52
N LYS A 67 -6.85 -12.66 0.38
CA LYS A 67 -7.31 -11.61 1.32
C LYS A 67 -7.36 -12.10 2.78
N ASN A 68 -7.57 -13.40 2.97
CA ASN A 68 -7.64 -14.07 4.28
C ASN A 68 -6.28 -14.32 4.96
N GLU A 69 -5.15 -14.33 4.24
CA GLU A 69 -3.80 -14.45 4.82
C GLU A 69 -3.21 -13.08 5.23
N TYR A 70 -3.71 -11.98 4.63
CA TYR A 70 -3.18 -10.63 4.87
C TYR A 70 -3.44 -10.10 6.28
N ILE A 71 -4.55 -10.52 6.88
CA ILE A 71 -4.80 -10.26 8.30
C ILE A 71 -3.58 -10.67 9.13
N ASN A 72 -2.87 -11.74 8.75
CA ASN A 72 -1.71 -12.24 9.48
C ASN A 72 -0.36 -11.65 9.06
N THR A 73 -0.23 -11.06 7.86
CA THR A 73 1.06 -10.56 7.33
C THR A 73 1.21 -9.03 7.27
N ARG A 74 0.15 -8.24 7.51
CA ARG A 74 0.28 -6.78 7.66
C ARG A 74 1.29 -6.49 8.79
N GLU A 75 2.37 -5.77 8.46
CA GLU A 75 3.35 -5.31 9.45
C GLU A 75 2.59 -4.47 10.49
N ASP A 76 2.67 -4.88 11.76
CA ASP A 76 2.06 -4.16 12.86
C ASP A 76 2.60 -2.71 12.84
N PHE A 77 1.70 -1.74 13.02
CA PHE A 77 2.03 -0.32 12.99
C PHE A 77 2.55 0.24 11.65
N LYS A 78 2.25 -0.40 10.51
CA LYS A 78 2.65 0.07 9.16
C LYS A 78 2.21 1.52 8.88
N SER A 79 0.99 1.91 9.26
CA SER A 79 0.49 3.26 9.00
C SER A 79 1.21 4.29 9.87
N LEU A 80 1.44 3.96 11.15
CA LEU A 80 2.19 4.82 12.07
C LEU A 80 3.64 5.01 11.60
N LYS A 81 4.31 3.92 11.21
CA LYS A 81 5.67 3.95 10.68
C LYS A 81 5.78 4.86 9.45
N LYS A 82 4.89 4.70 8.48
CA LYS A 82 4.86 5.55 7.27
C LYS A 82 4.59 7.02 7.59
N ALA A 83 3.69 7.31 8.53
CA ALA A 83 3.41 8.67 8.96
C ALA A 83 4.65 9.31 9.61
N LEU A 84 5.34 8.57 10.47
CA LEU A 84 6.57 9.02 11.11
C LEU A 84 7.68 9.27 10.08
N ASP A 85 7.92 8.33 9.16
CA ASP A 85 8.93 8.49 8.10
C ASP A 85 8.67 9.76 7.27
N THR A 86 7.41 9.98 6.88
CA THR A 86 7.01 11.16 6.11
C THR A 86 7.26 12.46 6.89
N ILE A 87 6.95 12.47 8.18
CA ILE A 87 7.19 13.63 9.04
C ILE A 87 8.70 13.90 9.14
N LEU A 88 9.51 12.88 9.41
CA LEU A 88 10.96 12.99 9.55
C LEU A 88 11.67 13.40 8.24
N GLU A 89 11.08 13.11 7.09
CA GLU A 89 11.57 13.60 5.79
C GLU A 89 11.31 15.11 5.61
N ILE A 90 10.25 15.65 6.21
CA ILE A 90 9.83 17.06 6.02
C ILE A 90 10.57 17.99 6.98
N GLY A 91 10.96 17.51 8.16
CA GLY A 91 11.56 18.35 9.19
C GLY A 91 12.45 17.61 10.17
N SER A 92 13.18 18.39 10.98
CA SER A 92 13.99 17.86 12.07
C SER A 92 13.21 18.00 13.37
N PHE A 93 13.01 16.88 14.05
CA PHE A 93 12.30 16.78 15.32
C PHE A 93 13.23 16.06 16.30
N ALA A 94 13.33 16.56 17.52
CA ALA A 94 14.27 16.09 18.53
C ALA A 94 13.59 15.25 19.62
N SER A 95 12.30 15.50 19.89
CA SER A 95 11.57 14.74 20.89
C SER A 95 10.10 14.54 20.53
N ILE A 96 9.44 13.66 21.28
CA ILE A 96 7.99 13.46 21.17
C ILE A 96 7.20 14.71 21.57
N ASP A 97 7.81 15.58 22.40
CA ASP A 97 7.22 16.84 22.82
C ASP A 97 7.11 17.83 21.66
N ASP A 98 7.81 17.61 20.55
CA ASP A 98 7.60 18.42 19.34
C ASP A 98 6.20 18.21 18.74
N PHE A 99 5.57 17.06 19.03
CA PHE A 99 4.25 16.68 18.50
C PHE A 99 3.13 16.74 19.53
N PHE A 100 3.45 16.52 20.81
CA PHE A 100 2.48 16.39 21.90
C PHE A 100 2.81 17.33 23.06
N ASP A 101 1.79 17.84 23.73
CA ASP A 101 1.95 18.61 24.96
C ASP A 101 2.09 17.70 26.20
N GLU A 102 2.28 18.31 27.37
CA GLU A 102 2.44 17.59 28.64
C GLU A 102 1.22 16.75 29.01
N GLU A 103 0.04 17.05 28.45
CA GLU A 103 -1.20 16.31 28.62
C GLU A 103 -1.38 15.22 27.53
N ASN A 104 -0.40 15.04 26.64
CA ASN A 104 -0.42 14.17 25.47
C ASN A 104 -1.42 14.58 24.37
N ASN A 105 -1.89 15.82 24.36
CA ASN A 105 -2.71 16.32 23.27
C ASN A 105 -1.81 16.68 22.07
N PRO A 106 -2.29 16.46 20.83
CA PRO A 106 -1.53 16.84 19.65
C PRO A 106 -1.45 18.36 19.54
N LYS A 107 -0.23 18.89 19.45
CA LYS A 107 0.03 20.34 19.33
C LYS A 107 -0.47 20.90 18.00
N ASP A 108 -0.41 20.10 16.94
CA ASP A 108 -0.73 20.53 15.58
C ASP A 108 -1.31 19.39 14.70
N SER A 109 -1.31 19.60 13.38
CA SER A 109 -1.74 18.61 12.40
C SER A 109 -0.84 17.38 12.30
N LEU A 110 0.46 17.49 12.61
CA LEU A 110 1.40 16.37 12.57
C LEU A 110 1.13 15.42 13.74
N GLY A 111 0.92 15.96 14.94
CA GLY A 111 0.49 15.17 16.10
C GLY A 111 -0.86 14.46 15.86
N LYS A 112 -1.82 15.14 15.20
CA LYS A 112 -3.12 14.54 14.81
C LYS A 112 -2.95 13.42 13.78
N LEU A 113 -2.02 13.57 12.84
CA LEU A 113 -1.72 12.54 11.84
C LEU A 113 -1.18 11.28 12.52
N LEU A 114 -0.22 11.42 13.44
CA LEU A 114 0.34 10.29 14.20
C LEU A 114 -0.73 9.56 15.02
N ILE A 115 -1.61 10.28 15.72
CA ILE A 115 -2.75 9.68 16.44
C ILE A 115 -3.67 8.93 15.48
N SER A 116 -3.99 9.51 14.32
CA SER A 116 -4.89 8.89 13.35
C SER A 116 -4.29 7.62 12.76
N ALA A 117 -3.00 7.63 12.45
CA ALA A 117 -2.26 6.47 11.97
C ALA A 117 -2.23 5.35 13.02
N LEU A 118 -1.92 5.69 14.28
CA LEU A 118 -1.95 4.74 15.40
C LEU A 118 -3.35 4.13 15.60
N LYS A 119 -4.41 4.95 15.58
CA LYS A 119 -5.79 4.46 15.70
C LYS A 119 -6.16 3.49 14.58
N SER A 120 -5.73 3.77 13.35
CA SER A 120 -5.94 2.90 12.20
C SER A 120 -5.26 1.53 12.40
N ASP A 121 -4.00 1.54 12.85
CA ASP A 121 -3.26 0.30 13.10
C ASP A 121 -3.86 -0.51 14.25
N ILE A 122 -4.21 0.14 15.37
CA ILE A 122 -4.91 -0.52 16.49
C ILE A 122 -6.23 -1.13 16.02
N SER A 123 -7.02 -0.42 15.22
CA SER A 123 -8.30 -0.93 14.70
C SER A 123 -8.10 -2.18 13.86
N SER A 124 -7.07 -2.19 13.01
CA SER A 124 -6.72 -3.35 12.21
C SER A 124 -6.21 -4.53 13.04
N LEU A 125 -5.45 -4.28 14.12
CA LEU A 125 -5.00 -5.33 15.04
C LEU A 125 -6.17 -5.96 15.81
N ILE A 126 -7.14 -5.14 16.21
CA ILE A 126 -8.38 -5.62 16.83
C ILE A 126 -9.18 -6.48 15.84
N ALA A 127 -9.36 -6.00 14.59
CA ALA A 127 -10.06 -6.75 13.55
C ALA A 127 -9.37 -8.10 13.25
N LYS A 128 -8.04 -8.09 13.20
CA LYS A 128 -7.19 -9.29 13.06
C LYS A 128 -7.44 -10.31 14.15
N ARG A 129 -7.48 -9.87 15.40
CA ARG A 129 -7.73 -10.75 16.55
C ARG A 129 -9.15 -11.31 16.58
N ASN A 130 -10.12 -10.56 16.05
CA ASN A 130 -11.53 -10.91 16.10
C ASN A 130 -12.03 -11.66 14.84
N ASN A 131 -11.18 -11.97 13.86
CA ASN A 131 -11.55 -12.55 12.55
C ASN A 131 -12.65 -11.75 11.83
N VAL A 132 -12.71 -10.44 12.03
CA VAL A 132 -13.67 -9.57 11.36
C VAL A 132 -12.99 -9.04 10.10
N ASN A 133 -13.47 -9.45 8.94
CA ASN A 133 -13.04 -8.88 7.66
C ASN A 133 -13.48 -7.41 7.61
N LEU A 134 -12.51 -6.50 7.48
CA LEU A 134 -12.74 -5.07 7.16
C LEU A 134 -13.04 -4.90 5.66
#